data_AF-A0AAW1JJ71-F1
#
_entry.id   AF-A0AAW1JJ71-F1
#
_cell.length_a   1.000
_cell.length_b   1.000
_cell.length_c   1.000
_cell.angle_alpha   90.00
_cell.angle_beta   90.00
_cell.angle_gamma   90.00
#
_symmetry.space_group_name_H-M   'P 1'
#
loop_
_entity.id
_entity.type
_entity.pdbx_description
1 polymer ?
#
loop_
_entity_poly.entity_id
_entity_poly.type
_entity_poly.pdbx_seq_one_letter_code
_entity_poly.pdbx_strand_id
1 'polypeptide(L)'
;MEITEGEVYNDLRERGFAPEVVVRMRRPRDRAPMPLVLVKVSKDQKNIYHLTEVLSLEISVEALKANPSIGQCYRCQRFGHAQSRCTAPRKCVACAGDHEPGSAGILHTTKGDPGNLC
;
A
#
# COMPACT_ATOMS: atom_id res chain seq x y z
N MET A 1 16.30 25.93 -1.62
CA MET A 1 15.57 26.12 -0.35
C MET A 1 15.00 24.76 0.02
N GLU A 2 15.43 24.19 1.14
CA GLU A 2 14.96 22.88 1.60
C GLU A 2 13.90 23.10 2.67
N ILE A 3 12.63 22.94 2.30
CA ILE A 3 11.52 23.00 3.25
C ILE A 3 11.71 21.85 4.24
N THR A 4 11.57 22.09 5.53
CA THR A 4 11.69 21.07 6.58
C THR A 4 10.31 20.61 7.05
N GLU A 5 10.23 19.44 7.68
CA GLU A 5 8.98 18.95 8.27
C GLU A 5 8.51 19.86 9.41
N GLY A 6 9.43 20.51 10.13
CA GLY A 6 9.12 21.45 11.20
C GLY A 6 8.44 22.73 10.70
N GLU A 7 8.89 23.27 9.56
CA GLU A 7 8.24 24.43 8.93
C GLU A 7 6.81 24.11 8.49
N VAL A 8 6.60 22.95 7.86
CA VAL A 8 5.25 22.49 7.47
C VAL A 8 4.38 22.26 8.70
N TYR A 9 4.93 21.67 9.76
CA TYR A 9 4.22 21.46 11.02
C TYR A 9 3.72 22.78 11.62
N ASN A 10 4.58 23.79 11.68
CA ASN A 10 4.26 25.09 12.27
C ASN A 10 3.23 25.86 11.42
N ASP A 11 3.40 25.93 10.11
CA ASP A 11 2.45 26.61 9.22
C ASP A 11 1.04 25.99 9.31
N LEU A 12 0.95 24.66 9.37
CA LEU A 12 -0.33 23.97 9.58
C LEU A 12 -0.96 24.31 10.94
N ARG A 13 -0.15 24.42 12.00
CA ARG A 13 -0.64 24.82 13.33
C ARG A 13 -1.13 26.26 13.38
N GLU A 14 -0.42 27.18 12.76
CA GLU A 14 -0.81 28.60 12.67
C GLU A 14 -2.12 28.78 11.91
N ARG A 15 -2.41 27.90 10.95
CA ARG A 15 -3.69 27.83 10.22
C ARG A 15 -4.82 27.12 10.97
N GLY A 16 -4.59 26.68 12.21
CA GLY A 16 -5.59 26.04 13.07
C GLY A 16 -5.73 24.53 12.91
N PHE A 17 -4.81 23.87 12.20
CA PHE A 17 -4.74 22.40 12.18
C PHE A 17 -3.96 21.85 13.37
N ALA A 18 -4.23 20.60 13.75
CA ALA A 18 -3.50 19.89 14.80
C ALA A 18 -2.80 18.67 14.17
N PRO A 19 -1.72 18.86 13.39
CA PRO A 19 -0.96 17.74 12.85
C PRO A 19 -0.34 16.93 13.99
N GLU A 20 -0.55 15.62 13.98
CA GLU A 20 0.08 14.67 14.90
C GLU A 20 1.48 14.28 14.41
N VAL A 21 1.60 14.09 13.09
CA VAL A 21 2.83 13.61 12.44
C VAL A 21 2.97 14.33 11.11
N VAL A 22 4.17 14.84 10.82
CA VAL A 22 4.55 15.40 9.52
C VAL A 22 5.85 14.72 9.09
N VAL A 23 5.85 14.04 7.96
CA VAL A 23 6.99 13.27 7.48
C VAL A 23 7.18 13.50 5.98
N ARG A 24 8.39 13.85 5.57
CA ARG A 24 8.72 13.89 4.15
C ARG A 24 8.84 12.48 3.58
N MET A 25 8.13 12.24 2.48
CA MET A 25 8.28 10.99 1.74
C MET A 25 9.64 10.95 1.06
N ARG A 26 10.22 9.75 1.00
CA ARG A 26 11.50 9.51 0.35
C ARG A 26 11.33 8.50 -0.78
N ARG A 27 12.05 8.70 -1.87
CA ARG A 27 12.09 7.76 -2.99
C ARG A 27 12.57 6.39 -2.49
N PRO A 28 11.91 5.27 -2.85
CA PRO A 28 12.29 3.95 -2.36
C PRO A 28 13.72 3.52 -2.75
N ARG A 29 14.20 3.94 -3.93
CA ARG A 29 15.48 3.48 -4.50
C ARG A 29 16.71 4.12 -3.84
N ASP A 30 16.71 5.43 -3.69
CA ASP A 30 17.90 6.22 -3.30
C ASP A 30 17.68 7.01 -2.01
N ARG A 31 16.49 6.92 -1.40
CA ARG A 31 16.08 7.64 -0.18
C ARG A 31 16.13 9.17 -0.34
N ALA A 32 16.19 9.66 -1.58
CA ALA A 32 16.15 11.08 -1.86
C ALA A 32 14.80 11.68 -1.45
N PRO A 33 14.78 12.91 -0.91
CA PRO A 33 13.55 13.58 -0.53
C PRO A 33 12.62 13.79 -1.73
N MET A 34 11.34 13.51 -1.56
CA MET A 34 10.30 13.81 -2.54
C MET A 34 9.62 15.15 -2.19
N PRO A 35 9.00 15.83 -3.17
CA PRO A 35 8.15 16.99 -2.91
C PRO A 35 6.80 16.61 -2.27
N LEU A 36 6.69 15.41 -1.67
CA LEU A 36 5.48 14.91 -1.02
C LEU A 36 5.72 14.84 0.48
N VAL A 37 4.76 15.36 1.25
CA VAL A 37 4.76 15.32 2.71
C VAL A 37 3.51 14.57 3.16
N LEU A 38 3.72 13.59 4.03
CA LEU A 38 2.63 12.89 4.69
C LEU A 38 2.29 13.61 5.99
N VAL A 39 1.02 13.98 6.14
CA VAL A 39 0.50 14.61 7.36
C VAL A 39 -0.56 13.69 7.96
N LYS A 40 -0.39 13.36 9.23
CA LYS A 40 -1.43 12.71 10.03
C LYS A 40 -2.16 13.77 10.84
N VAL A 41 -3.47 13.81 10.69
CA VAL A 41 -4.37 14.74 11.37
C VAL A 41 -5.61 13.99 11.85
N SER A 42 -6.27 14.51 12.87
CA SER A 42 -7.50 13.92 13.39
C SER A 42 -8.65 13.97 12.36
N LYS A 43 -9.56 12.99 12.45
CA LYS A 43 -10.62 12.74 11.44
C LYS A 43 -11.67 13.86 11.36
N ASP A 44 -11.77 14.69 12.38
CA ASP A 44 -12.65 15.86 12.45
C ASP A 44 -12.16 17.03 11.59
N GLN A 45 -10.86 17.11 11.31
CA GLN A 45 -10.25 18.22 10.54
C GLN A 45 -10.31 17.98 9.02
N LYS A 46 -11.48 17.61 8.50
CA LYS A 46 -11.68 17.31 7.07
C LYS A 46 -11.46 18.52 6.15
N ASN A 47 -11.54 19.73 6.68
CA ASN A 47 -11.25 20.96 5.95
C ASN A 47 -9.80 21.05 5.44
N ILE A 48 -8.89 20.21 5.93
CA ILE A 48 -7.51 20.13 5.43
C ILE A 48 -7.44 19.79 3.93
N TYR A 49 -8.43 19.07 3.39
CA TYR A 49 -8.49 18.73 1.97
C TYR A 49 -8.82 19.93 1.06
N HIS A 50 -9.25 21.06 1.65
CA HIS A 50 -9.49 22.31 0.91
C HIS A 50 -8.29 23.26 0.96
N LEU A 51 -7.19 22.87 1.63
CA LEU A 51 -5.99 23.67 1.71
C LEU A 51 -5.27 23.67 0.34
N THR A 52 -5.04 24.86 -0.20
CA THR A 52 -4.37 25.06 -1.50
C THR A 52 -2.97 25.65 -1.36
N GLU A 53 -2.60 26.07 -0.14
CA GLU A 53 -1.34 26.78 0.11
C GLU A 53 -0.77 26.43 1.49
N VAL A 54 0.54 26.14 1.52
CA VAL A 54 1.36 25.95 2.73
C VAL A 54 2.70 26.65 2.51
N LEU A 55 3.19 27.43 3.47
CA LEU A 55 4.45 28.19 3.34
C LEU A 55 4.51 29.07 2.08
N SER A 56 3.37 29.63 1.66
CA SER A 56 3.23 30.39 0.40
C SER A 56 3.57 29.63 -0.87
N LEU A 57 3.49 28.29 -0.81
CA LEU A 57 3.61 27.40 -1.94
C LEU A 57 2.24 26.82 -2.27
N GLU A 58 1.91 26.82 -3.55
CA GLU A 58 0.72 26.15 -4.06
C GLU A 58 0.86 24.63 -3.90
N ILE A 59 -0.16 24.00 -3.32
CA ILE A 59 -0.18 22.56 -3.04
C ILE A 59 -1.51 21.94 -3.44
N SER A 60 -1.50 20.61 -3.63
CA SER A 60 -2.69 19.78 -3.64
C SER A 60 -2.67 18.81 -2.46
N VAL A 61 -3.82 18.64 -1.82
CA VAL A 61 -3.98 17.70 -0.70
C VAL A 61 -4.80 16.51 -1.17
N GLU A 62 -4.22 15.32 -1.07
CA GLU A 62 -4.89 14.06 -1.38
C GLU A 62 -4.96 13.15 -0.15
N ALA A 63 -6.04 12.39 -0.03
CA ALA A 63 -6.11 11.30 0.94
C ALA A 63 -5.05 10.24 0.60
N LEU A 64 -4.33 9.76 1.63
CA LEU A 64 -3.40 8.66 1.45
C LEU A 64 -4.14 7.43 0.92
N LYS A 65 -3.85 7.04 -0.31
CA LYS A 65 -4.42 5.84 -0.92
C LYS A 65 -3.87 4.63 -0.16
N ALA A 66 -4.77 3.88 0.47
CA ALA A 66 -4.42 2.57 1.03
C ALA A 66 -3.81 1.74 -0.10
N ASN A 67 -2.64 1.16 0.14
CA ASN A 67 -2.09 0.19 -0.79
C ASN A 67 -2.96 -1.06 -0.58
N PRO A 68 -3.85 -1.44 -1.52
CA PRO A 68 -4.55 -2.70 -1.38
C PRO A 68 -3.46 -3.75 -1.23
N SER A 69 -3.53 -4.54 -0.15
CA SER A 69 -2.61 -5.66 0.04
C SER A 69 -2.52 -6.38 -1.30
N ILE A 70 -1.33 -6.44 -1.90
CA ILE A 70 -1.20 -7.17 -3.14
C ILE A 70 -1.51 -8.62 -2.78
N GLY A 71 -2.71 -9.05 -3.17
CA GLY A 71 -3.25 -10.34 -2.80
C GLY A 71 -2.37 -11.47 -3.28
N GLN A 72 -2.79 -12.69 -2.98
CA GLN A 72 -2.15 -13.89 -3.49
C GLN A 72 -2.11 -13.83 -5.03
N CYS A 73 -0.92 -13.97 -5.60
CA CYS A 73 -0.77 -14.09 -7.05
C CYS A 73 -1.41 -15.40 -7.50
N TYR A 74 -2.52 -15.36 -8.25
CA TYR A 74 -3.20 -16.56 -8.74
C TYR A 74 -2.35 -17.45 -9.67
N ARG A 75 -1.21 -16.96 -10.15
CA ARG A 75 -0.24 -17.77 -10.90
C ARG A 75 0.66 -18.55 -9.96
N CYS A 76 1.40 -17.90 -9.06
CA CYS A 76 2.43 -18.60 -8.26
C CYS A 76 2.08 -18.81 -6.78
N GLN A 77 0.89 -18.38 -6.36
CA GLN A 77 0.37 -18.44 -4.99
C GLN A 77 1.20 -17.67 -3.94
N ARG A 78 2.17 -16.83 -4.35
CA ARG A 78 2.92 -15.93 -3.45
C ARG A 78 2.26 -14.56 -3.36
N PHE A 79 2.41 -13.89 -2.23
CA PHE A 79 1.92 -12.52 -2.01
C PHE A 79 2.88 -11.46 -2.57
N GLY A 80 2.40 -10.22 -2.69
CA GLY A 80 3.27 -9.07 -2.96
C GLY A 80 3.47 -8.71 -4.44
N HIS A 81 2.82 -9.39 -5.37
CA HIS A 81 2.81 -9.00 -6.79
C HIS A 81 1.54 -9.47 -7.53
N ALA A 82 1.16 -8.76 -8.60
CA ALA A 82 0.03 -9.12 -9.44
C ALA A 82 0.39 -10.25 -10.42
N GLN A 83 -0.59 -11.11 -10.75
CA GLN A 83 -0.44 -12.17 -11.75
C GLN A 83 0.05 -11.64 -13.11
N SER A 84 -0.40 -10.45 -13.52
CA SER A 84 -0.02 -9.80 -14.79
C SER A 84 1.49 -9.56 -14.93
N ARG A 85 2.23 -9.47 -13.83
CA ARG A 85 3.69 -9.27 -13.81
C ARG A 85 4.46 -10.50 -13.30
N CYS A 86 3.78 -11.61 -13.08
CA CYS A 86 4.40 -12.83 -12.56
C CYS A 86 4.92 -13.69 -13.73
N THR A 87 6.22 -14.02 -13.72
CA THR A 87 6.86 -14.93 -14.68
C THR A 87 7.12 -16.32 -14.13
N ALA A 88 6.79 -16.57 -12.85
CA ALA A 88 7.00 -17.87 -12.20
C ALA A 88 6.04 -18.94 -12.75
N PRO A 89 6.35 -20.24 -12.56
CA PRO A 89 5.45 -21.34 -12.92
C PRO A 89 4.09 -21.20 -12.24
N ARG A 90 3.04 -21.68 -12.92
CA ARG A 90 1.70 -21.73 -12.33
C ARG A 90 1.66 -22.77 -11.20
N LYS A 91 0.88 -22.49 -10.18
CA LYS A 91 0.68 -23.34 -9.01
C LYS A 91 -0.80 -23.42 -8.68
N CYS A 92 -1.26 -24.60 -8.25
CA CYS A 92 -2.64 -24.83 -7.84
C CYS A 92 -3.07 -23.86 -6.74
N VAL A 93 -4.25 -23.27 -6.86
CA VAL A 93 -4.76 -22.30 -5.86
C VAL A 93 -5.14 -22.96 -4.54
N ALA A 94 -5.55 -24.24 -4.57
CA ALA A 94 -5.96 -24.98 -3.39
C ALA A 94 -4.77 -25.50 -2.56
N CYS A 95 -3.68 -25.92 -3.21
CA CYS A 95 -2.57 -26.60 -2.53
C CYS A 95 -1.15 -26.10 -2.87
N ALA A 96 -1.02 -25.11 -3.75
CA ALA A 96 0.27 -24.59 -4.26
C ALA A 96 1.18 -25.62 -4.97
N GLY A 97 0.62 -26.78 -5.34
CA GLY A 97 1.30 -27.82 -6.12
C GLY A 97 1.53 -27.44 -7.58
N ASP A 98 2.47 -28.15 -8.22
CA ASP A 98 2.85 -27.94 -9.63
C ASP A 98 1.93 -28.73 -10.57
N HIS A 99 0.64 -28.43 -10.52
CA HIS A 99 -0.40 -29.02 -11.38
C HIS A 99 -1.46 -27.97 -11.75
N GLU A 100 -2.29 -28.32 -12.75
CA GLU A 100 -3.44 -27.48 -13.12
C GLU A 100 -4.57 -27.62 -12.08
N PRO A 101 -5.27 -26.53 -11.72
CA PRO A 101 -6.49 -26.63 -10.94
C PRO A 101 -7.50 -27.56 -11.64
N GLY A 102 -8.06 -28.55 -10.93
CA GLY A 102 -8.97 -29.54 -11.52
C GLY A 102 -8.30 -30.76 -12.16
N SER A 103 -6.97 -30.89 -12.09
CA SER A 103 -6.31 -32.15 -12.49
C SER A 103 -6.52 -33.21 -11.41
N ALA A 104 -7.18 -34.33 -11.76
CA ALA A 104 -7.55 -35.44 -10.89
C ALA A 104 -6.36 -36.31 -10.39
N GLY A 105 -5.26 -35.68 -9.96
CA GLY A 105 -3.98 -36.36 -9.77
C GLY A 105 -3.34 -36.29 -8.39
N ILE A 106 -3.80 -35.43 -7.47
CA ILE A 106 -3.16 -35.29 -6.15
C ILE A 106 -4.19 -35.49 -5.04
N LEU A 107 -4.22 -36.71 -4.49
CA LEU A 107 -4.85 -36.99 -3.20
C LEU A 107 -4.02 -36.30 -2.12
N HIS A 108 -4.50 -35.17 -1.60
CA HIS A 108 -3.97 -34.63 -0.35
C HIS A 108 -4.45 -35.54 0.79
N THR A 109 -3.55 -36.30 1.41
CA THR A 109 -3.85 -37.02 2.64
C THR A 109 -3.86 -36.04 3.82
N THR A 110 -4.84 -35.14 3.88
CA THR A 110 -5.23 -34.58 5.17
C THR A 110 -6.00 -35.69 5.89
N LYS A 111 -5.46 -36.18 7.02
CA LYS A 111 -6.16 -37.13 7.88
C LYS A 111 -7.60 -36.63 8.11
N GLY A 112 -8.59 -37.24 7.45
CA GLY A 112 -9.98 -37.16 7.89
C GLY A 112 -11.08 -36.75 6.91
N ASP A 113 -10.92 -36.71 5.58
CA ASP A 113 -12.10 -36.56 4.70
C ASP A 113 -11.94 -37.25 3.33
N PRO A 114 -12.88 -38.13 2.91
CA PRO A 114 -12.83 -38.79 1.62
C PRO A 114 -13.42 -37.87 0.54
N GLY A 115 -12.57 -37.39 -0.36
CA GLY A 115 -13.00 -36.99 -1.70
C GLY A 115 -13.19 -35.50 -1.94
N ASN A 116 -12.10 -34.74 -1.90
CA ASN A 116 -12.02 -33.54 -2.73
C ASN A 116 -10.82 -33.63 -3.67
N LEU A 117 -11.12 -33.65 -4.97
CA LEU A 117 -10.14 -33.39 -6.02
C LEU A 117 -9.64 -31.94 -5.86
N CYS A 118 -8.36 -31.74 -6.19
CA CYS A 118 -7.71 -30.44 -6.21
C CYS A 118 -8.00 -29.70 -7.53
#